data_AF-A0AAE1HTK4-F1
#
_entry.id   AF-A0AAE1HTK4-F1
#
_cell.length_a   1.000
_cell.length_b   1.000
_cell.length_c   1.000
_cell.angle_alpha   90.00
_cell.angle_beta   90.00
_cell.angle_gamma   90.00
#
_symmetry.space_group_name_H-M   'P 1'
#
loop_
_entity.id
_entity.type
_entity.pdbx_description
1 polymer ?
#
loop_
_entity_poly.entity_id
_entity_poly.type
_entity_poly.pdbx_seq_one_letter_code
_entity_poly.pdbx_strand_id
1 'polypeptide(L)'
;MASRAARRWIGQRLLQRSVTMDLDINDNDISILSLNDSLIGITSTPHAIRTKKNIAATTKPANLFKVPEASKKLTQKQKALPKPKRKEKLKLVCNICGKIYVSTGYYKNHTRNHAIQGTYHMVLFSRVAVNINVYLYSAERYPDKTKIIESINVIVYSTLDAIVLSAPGGGVIELAQEIKGSVGICNHFESFCLRVCEIFCEGIITKKFLLPSKLLESLVKQCEVLTSDLSERSQLTELLVLSRSEHVSREVLNSFYCEFVLCFSEVLLRFIAQSVHEGPTTSKSPHEFDTEDRQIIHYIAGATLREFYKRAKRYPTSCVWKAVKDTIVYRFAASCDVESSSAADQSWTKTKDRGALIYVGDSCLEFFVLLAEIIENCEEPTGSISYMKVYEKVCNSMAATIYWDGMISDSLTEDVSLLFLRALVKSFCGTYGKGIRTRRINKIRERPEASVNLRHSLTRRAK
;
A
#
# COMPACT_ATOMS: atom_id res chain seq x y z
N MET A 1 -41.97 17.75 14.06
CA MET A 1 -42.44 17.65 12.65
C MET A 1 -41.32 17.73 11.60
N ALA A 2 -40.10 18.19 11.92
CA ALA A 2 -38.95 18.24 11.00
C ALA A 2 -38.43 16.86 10.51
N SER A 3 -38.61 15.78 11.29
CA SER A 3 -38.14 14.41 10.94
C SER A 3 -38.89 13.74 9.77
N ARG A 4 -40.09 14.19 9.41
CA ARG A 4 -40.87 13.60 8.30
C ARG A 4 -40.52 14.20 6.92
N ALA A 5 -40.01 15.44 6.89
CA ALA A 5 -39.56 16.08 5.65
C ALA A 5 -38.24 15.47 5.14
N ALA A 6 -37.31 15.13 6.04
CA ALA A 6 -36.06 14.42 5.71
C ALA A 6 -36.31 12.99 5.17
N ARG A 7 -37.32 12.28 5.72
CA ARG A 7 -37.65 10.90 5.28
C ARG A 7 -38.31 10.82 3.90
N ARG A 8 -39.07 11.84 3.47
CA ARG A 8 -39.61 11.90 2.09
C ARG A 8 -38.57 12.31 1.05
N TRP A 9 -37.50 12.99 1.46
CA TRP A 9 -36.53 13.60 0.54
C TRP A 9 -35.52 12.60 -0.05
N ILE A 10 -35.00 11.65 0.74
CA ILE A 10 -34.01 10.65 0.28
C ILE A 10 -34.64 9.59 -0.64
N GLY A 11 -35.93 9.26 -0.43
CA GLY A 11 -36.57 8.14 -1.12
C GLY A 11 -37.13 8.42 -2.51
N GLN A 12 -37.53 9.66 -2.82
CA GLN A 12 -38.42 9.95 -3.95
C GLN A 12 -37.77 10.69 -5.14
N ARG A 13 -36.58 11.28 -4.99
CA ARG A 13 -35.93 12.04 -6.09
C ARG A 13 -34.70 11.39 -6.74
N LEU A 14 -34.13 10.35 -6.13
CA LEU A 14 -33.11 9.53 -6.77
C LEU A 14 -33.69 8.53 -7.80
N LEU A 15 -35.02 8.44 -7.92
CA LEU A 15 -35.73 7.43 -8.73
C LEU A 15 -36.29 7.95 -10.07
N GLN A 16 -36.18 9.23 -10.42
CA GLN A 16 -36.78 9.77 -11.66
C GLN A 16 -35.81 10.41 -12.67
N ARG A 17 -34.50 10.30 -12.46
CA ARG A 17 -33.51 10.59 -13.50
C ARG A 17 -32.39 9.54 -13.48
N SER A 18 -32.72 8.33 -13.90
CA SER A 18 -31.80 7.52 -14.70
C SER A 18 -31.77 8.13 -16.11
N VAL A 19 -31.26 9.36 -16.22
CA VAL A 19 -30.73 9.84 -17.49
C VAL A 19 -29.42 9.11 -17.66
N THR A 20 -29.30 8.37 -18.75
CA THR A 20 -28.06 7.84 -19.31
C THR A 20 -26.96 8.91 -19.21
N MET A 21 -26.16 8.84 -18.14
CA MET A 21 -24.84 9.45 -18.14
C MET A 21 -23.94 8.38 -18.72
N ASP A 22 -23.74 8.45 -20.03
CA ASP A 22 -22.57 7.89 -20.68
C ASP A 22 -21.35 8.51 -20.00
N LEU A 23 -20.82 7.76 -19.03
CA LEU A 23 -19.49 7.99 -18.50
C LEU A 23 -18.56 7.36 -19.51
N ASP A 24 -18.11 8.15 -20.47
CA ASP A 24 -16.84 7.95 -21.15
C ASP A 24 -15.73 7.99 -20.08
N ILE A 25 -15.54 6.86 -19.40
CA ILE A 25 -14.23 6.24 -19.50
C ILE A 25 -14.31 5.67 -20.90
N ASN A 26 -13.90 6.46 -21.88
CA ASN A 26 -14.02 6.09 -23.28
C ASN A 26 -13.40 4.68 -23.38
N ASP A 27 -13.99 3.74 -24.11
CA ASP A 27 -13.35 2.43 -24.30
C ASP A 27 -11.89 2.63 -24.80
N ASN A 28 -11.60 3.78 -25.42
CA ASN A 28 -10.26 4.27 -25.74
C ASN A 28 -9.30 4.48 -24.55
N ASP A 29 -9.72 4.95 -23.37
CA ASP A 29 -8.82 5.14 -22.22
C ASP A 29 -8.37 3.81 -21.61
N ILE A 30 -9.22 2.76 -21.75
CA ILE A 30 -8.85 1.38 -21.41
C ILE A 30 -8.10 0.73 -22.58
N SER A 31 -8.38 1.12 -23.83
CA SER A 31 -7.63 0.67 -25.03
C SER A 31 -6.19 1.16 -25.06
N ILE A 32 -5.88 2.31 -24.45
CA ILE A 32 -4.49 2.82 -24.29
C ILE A 32 -3.65 1.86 -23.42
N LEU A 33 -4.27 1.06 -22.54
CA LEU A 33 -3.59 0.01 -21.79
C LEU A 33 -3.53 -1.34 -22.54
N SER A 34 -4.25 -1.50 -23.65
CA SER A 34 -4.23 -2.69 -24.51
C SER A 34 -3.11 -2.66 -25.57
N LEU A 35 -2.37 -1.55 -25.71
CA LEU A 35 -1.38 -1.36 -26.78
C LEU A 35 0.08 -1.65 -26.38
N ASN A 36 0.35 -2.15 -25.17
CA ASN A 36 1.70 -2.51 -24.73
C ASN A 36 2.01 -4.03 -24.79
N ASP A 37 1.15 -4.84 -25.39
CA ASP A 37 1.43 -6.27 -25.64
C ASP A 37 2.34 -6.51 -26.87
N SER A 38 2.80 -5.47 -27.55
CA SER A 38 3.72 -5.59 -28.70
C SER A 38 5.18 -5.34 -28.30
N LEU A 39 5.76 -6.24 -27.50
CA LEU A 39 7.22 -6.36 -27.38
C LEU A 39 7.65 -7.77 -26.88
N ILE A 40 7.17 -8.81 -27.57
CA ILE A 40 7.89 -10.10 -27.65
C ILE A 40 7.88 -10.51 -29.13
N GLY A 41 8.90 -10.08 -29.86
CA GLY A 41 9.23 -10.69 -31.14
C GLY A 41 10.08 -11.94 -30.89
N ILE A 42 9.61 -13.11 -31.31
CA ILE A 42 10.38 -14.23 -31.88
C ILE A 42 9.38 -15.17 -32.64
N THR A 43 9.47 -15.08 -33.97
CA THR A 43 9.29 -16.11 -35.03
C THR A 43 8.12 -17.13 -35.02
N SER A 44 7.17 -16.90 -35.93
CA SER A 44 6.63 -17.82 -36.99
C SER A 44 6.58 -19.34 -36.73
N THR A 45 5.43 -20.04 -36.83
CA THR A 45 4.77 -20.49 -38.09
C THR A 45 3.44 -21.26 -37.81
N PRO A 46 2.60 -21.59 -38.82
CA PRO A 46 1.13 -21.51 -38.71
C PRO A 46 0.33 -22.83 -38.76
N HIS A 47 -0.98 -22.65 -38.55
CA HIS A 47 -2.14 -23.46 -38.99
C HIS A 47 -2.44 -24.80 -38.30
N ALA A 48 -3.62 -24.85 -37.66
CA ALA A 48 -4.64 -25.85 -37.98
C ALA A 48 -6.05 -25.37 -37.56
N ILE A 49 -6.90 -25.20 -38.56
CA ILE A 49 -8.35 -25.11 -38.45
C ILE A 49 -8.87 -26.49 -38.04
N ARG A 50 -9.68 -26.60 -36.98
CA ARG A 50 -10.64 -27.72 -36.90
C ARG A 50 -11.90 -27.42 -36.11
N THR A 51 -12.96 -27.96 -36.68
CA THR A 51 -14.38 -27.73 -36.53
C THR A 51 -15.01 -28.39 -35.29
N LYS A 52 -16.09 -27.74 -34.86
CA LYS A 52 -17.25 -28.18 -34.06
C LYS A 52 -17.39 -29.70 -33.84
N LYS A 53 -17.67 -30.09 -32.59
CA LYS A 53 -18.57 -31.22 -32.30
C LYS A 53 -19.35 -30.97 -31.00
N ASN A 54 -20.65 -30.75 -31.16
CA ASN A 54 -21.66 -30.87 -30.12
C ASN A 54 -21.81 -32.35 -29.76
N ILE A 55 -21.81 -32.70 -28.46
CA ILE A 55 -22.53 -33.87 -27.95
C ILE A 55 -23.15 -33.50 -26.60
N ALA A 56 -24.46 -33.71 -26.54
CA ALA A 56 -25.32 -33.49 -25.38
C ALA A 56 -25.23 -34.66 -24.39
N ALA A 57 -25.54 -34.31 -23.14
CA ALA A 57 -26.22 -35.08 -22.09
C ALA A 57 -26.20 -36.62 -22.14
N THR A 58 -25.74 -37.24 -21.04
CA THR A 58 -26.47 -38.35 -20.40
C THR A 58 -25.96 -38.65 -18.98
N THR A 59 -26.89 -38.52 -18.03
CA THR A 59 -27.20 -39.41 -16.88
C THR A 59 -26.10 -40.01 -16.00
N LYS A 60 -26.22 -39.71 -14.69
CA LYS A 60 -25.72 -40.50 -13.54
C LYS A 60 -26.15 -41.98 -13.63
N PRO A 61 -25.41 -42.87 -12.97
CA PRO A 61 -26.02 -43.51 -11.80
C PRO A 61 -25.10 -43.58 -10.57
N ALA A 62 -25.76 -43.63 -9.41
CA ALA A 62 -25.19 -44.01 -8.12
C ALA A 62 -24.94 -45.52 -8.07
N ASN A 63 -23.88 -45.96 -7.39
CA ASN A 63 -23.97 -46.80 -6.19
C ASN A 63 -22.60 -47.36 -5.76
N LEU A 64 -22.44 -47.39 -4.43
CA LEU A 64 -21.83 -48.44 -3.60
C LEU A 64 -20.69 -49.28 -4.20
N PHE A 65 -19.55 -49.37 -3.49
CA PHE A 65 -19.15 -50.58 -2.74
C PHE A 65 -17.77 -50.43 -2.06
N LYS A 66 -17.79 -50.67 -0.74
CA LYS A 66 -16.85 -51.39 0.16
C LYS A 66 -15.32 -51.22 0.05
N VAL A 67 -14.79 -50.81 1.20
CA VAL A 67 -13.47 -51.09 1.78
C VAL A 67 -13.22 -52.62 1.90
N PRO A 68 -11.98 -53.08 1.67
CA PRO A 68 -11.48 -54.30 2.32
C PRO A 68 -10.25 -54.05 3.20
N GLU A 69 -10.29 -54.68 4.37
CA GLU A 69 -9.24 -54.79 5.37
C GLU A 69 -8.04 -55.67 4.94
N ALA A 70 -6.89 -55.30 5.51
CA ALA A 70 -5.79 -56.11 6.01
C ALA A 70 -5.34 -57.39 5.27
N SER A 71 -4.04 -57.42 4.95
CA SER A 71 -3.28 -58.67 4.86
C SER A 71 -1.91 -58.53 5.52
N LYS A 72 -1.79 -59.17 6.69
CA LYS A 72 -0.53 -59.45 7.39
C LYS A 72 0.36 -60.31 6.50
N LYS A 73 1.64 -59.93 6.33
CA LYS A 73 2.67 -60.85 5.81
C LYS A 73 3.88 -60.93 6.72
N LEU A 74 4.32 -62.18 6.82
CA LEU A 74 5.32 -62.81 7.66
C LEU A 74 6.69 -62.11 7.69
N THR A 75 7.25 -62.12 8.89
CA THR A 75 8.63 -61.83 9.25
C THR A 75 9.58 -62.96 8.82
N GLN A 76 10.55 -62.65 7.96
CA GLN A 76 11.73 -63.50 7.73
C GLN A 76 12.89 -63.02 8.63
N LYS A 77 13.33 -63.92 9.52
CA LYS A 77 14.49 -63.77 10.42
C LYS A 77 15.79 -63.72 9.60
N GLN A 78 16.39 -62.53 9.47
CA GLN A 78 17.76 -62.38 8.96
C GLN A 78 18.77 -62.39 10.11
N LYS A 79 19.85 -63.17 9.92
CA LYS A 79 20.98 -63.34 10.83
C LYS A 79 21.71 -62.01 11.07
N ALA A 80 22.02 -61.74 12.33
CA ALA A 80 22.71 -60.53 12.79
C ALA A 80 24.18 -60.50 12.33
N LEU A 81 24.52 -59.50 11.50
CA LEU A 81 25.91 -59.12 11.23
C LEU A 81 26.51 -58.32 12.41
N PRO A 82 27.84 -58.38 12.60
CA PRO A 82 28.53 -57.70 13.70
C PRO A 82 28.43 -56.17 13.57
N LYS A 83 28.07 -55.52 14.69
CA LYS A 83 27.85 -54.07 14.76
C LYS A 83 29.14 -53.30 14.48
N PRO A 84 29.19 -52.43 13.45
CA PRO A 84 30.36 -51.60 13.19
C PRO A 84 30.58 -50.59 14.32
N LYS A 85 31.86 -50.39 14.70
CA LYS A 85 32.28 -49.41 15.71
C LYS A 85 31.70 -48.03 15.37
N ARG A 86 31.00 -47.43 16.34
CA ARG A 86 30.34 -46.12 16.21
C ARG A 86 31.39 -45.07 15.84
N LYS A 87 31.37 -44.61 14.59
CA LYS A 87 32.10 -43.40 14.17
C LYS A 87 31.55 -42.22 14.97
N GLU A 88 32.44 -41.47 15.61
CA GLU A 88 32.11 -40.22 16.28
C GLU A 88 31.37 -39.30 15.30
N LYS A 89 30.16 -38.88 15.68
CA LYS A 89 29.35 -38.00 14.83
C LYS A 89 29.96 -36.60 14.89
N LEU A 90 30.53 -36.17 13.77
CA LEU A 90 30.95 -34.78 13.55
C LEU A 90 29.79 -33.84 13.89
N LYS A 91 30.02 -32.94 14.84
CA LYS A 91 29.10 -31.85 15.18
C LYS A 91 29.17 -30.80 14.08
N LEU A 92 28.02 -30.45 13.50
CA LEU A 92 27.92 -29.41 12.47
C LEU A 92 27.48 -28.12 13.13
N VAL A 93 28.31 -27.09 13.11
CA VAL A 93 27.98 -25.78 13.70
C VAL A 93 27.54 -24.84 12.59
N CYS A 94 26.40 -24.17 12.74
CA CYS A 94 25.97 -23.15 11.79
C CYS A 94 26.78 -21.88 11.99
N ASN A 95 27.45 -21.46 10.92
CA ASN A 95 28.32 -20.28 10.88
C ASN A 95 27.53 -18.97 11.11
N ILE A 96 26.21 -18.97 10.83
CA ILE A 96 25.37 -17.77 10.91
C ILE A 96 24.84 -17.54 12.33
N CYS A 97 24.47 -18.59 13.06
CA CYS A 97 23.82 -18.45 14.37
C CYS A 97 24.48 -19.24 15.50
N GLY A 98 25.62 -19.88 15.24
CA GLY A 98 26.38 -20.69 16.21
C GLY A 98 25.68 -21.97 16.68
N LYS A 99 24.45 -22.28 16.24
CA LYS A 99 23.73 -23.48 16.68
C LYS A 99 24.41 -24.75 16.20
N ILE A 100 24.54 -25.72 17.10
CA ILE A 100 25.19 -27.02 16.85
C ILE A 100 24.12 -28.04 16.47
N TYR A 101 24.36 -28.76 15.39
CA TYR A 101 23.49 -29.78 14.83
C TYR A 101 24.18 -31.14 14.82
N VAL A 102 23.44 -32.16 15.24
CA VAL A 102 23.91 -33.56 15.30
C VAL A 102 23.61 -34.33 14.01
N SER A 103 22.92 -33.69 13.06
CA SER A 103 22.45 -34.29 11.81
C SER A 103 22.58 -33.32 10.65
N THR A 104 23.11 -33.82 9.54
CA THR A 104 23.24 -33.10 8.26
C THR A 104 21.88 -32.66 7.71
N GLY A 105 20.80 -33.41 7.96
CA GLY A 105 19.46 -33.06 7.48
C GLY A 105 18.91 -31.80 8.16
N TYR A 106 19.01 -31.72 9.49
CA TYR A 106 18.60 -30.53 10.24
C TYR A 106 19.51 -29.34 9.97
N TYR A 107 20.83 -29.59 9.84
CA TYR A 107 21.78 -28.56 9.45
C TYR A 107 21.45 -27.96 8.07
N LYS A 108 21.24 -28.82 7.06
CA LYS A 108 20.88 -28.38 5.70
C LYS A 108 19.52 -27.69 5.65
N ASN A 109 18.52 -28.18 6.38
CA ASN A 109 17.21 -27.52 6.43
C ASN A 109 17.30 -26.16 7.12
N HIS A 110 18.11 -26.06 8.17
CA HIS A 110 18.39 -24.80 8.86
C HIS A 110 19.16 -23.80 7.99
N THR A 111 20.22 -24.23 7.28
CA THR A 111 20.96 -23.36 6.35
C THR A 111 20.13 -23.00 5.12
N ARG A 112 19.23 -23.88 4.67
CA ARG A 112 18.27 -23.56 3.62
C ARG A 112 17.22 -22.58 4.12
N ASN A 113 16.82 -22.65 5.39
CA ASN A 113 16.02 -21.61 6.00
C ASN A 113 16.80 -20.30 6.15
N HIS A 114 18.12 -20.27 6.28
CA HIS A 114 18.89 -19.01 6.13
C HIS A 114 19.00 -18.51 4.68
N ALA A 115 18.76 -19.37 3.69
CA ALA A 115 18.71 -18.97 2.28
C ALA A 115 17.30 -18.55 1.84
N ILE A 116 16.26 -19.16 2.41
CA ILE A 116 14.84 -18.85 2.18
C ILE A 116 14.41 -17.70 3.09
N GLN A 117 14.90 -17.65 4.32
CA GLN A 117 15.08 -16.42 5.07
C GLN A 117 16.31 -15.72 4.51
N GLY A 118 16.19 -15.13 3.32
CA GLY A 118 16.83 -13.83 3.08
C GLY A 118 16.36 -12.89 4.18
N THR A 119 16.91 -13.06 5.38
CA THR A 119 16.52 -12.42 6.63
C THR A 119 16.66 -10.94 6.49
N TYR A 120 17.60 -10.46 5.68
CA TYR A 120 17.66 -9.07 5.30
C TYR A 120 16.42 -8.61 4.57
N HIS A 121 15.93 -9.27 3.50
CA HIS A 121 14.75 -8.79 2.79
C HIS A 121 13.48 -8.78 3.66
N MET A 122 13.26 -9.80 4.49
CA MET A 122 12.05 -9.87 5.33
C MET A 122 12.16 -9.05 6.62
N VAL A 123 13.36 -8.91 7.22
CA VAL A 123 13.62 -8.02 8.36
C VAL A 123 13.72 -6.56 7.90
N LEU A 124 14.25 -6.28 6.70
CA LEU A 124 14.07 -5.01 5.97
C LEU A 124 12.60 -4.75 5.89
N PHE A 125 11.86 -5.60 5.19
CA PHE A 125 10.45 -5.33 4.92
C PHE A 125 9.67 -5.18 6.22
N SER A 126 9.97 -5.94 7.28
CA SER A 126 9.28 -5.79 8.57
C SER A 126 9.70 -4.55 9.35
N ARG A 127 11.01 -4.28 9.54
CA ARG A 127 11.49 -3.11 10.31
C ARG A 127 11.23 -1.83 9.54
N VAL A 128 11.60 -1.84 8.27
CA VAL A 128 11.35 -0.75 7.34
C VAL A 128 9.85 -0.55 7.23
N ALA A 129 8.97 -1.52 6.92
CA ALA A 129 7.51 -1.28 6.84
C ALA A 129 6.85 -0.84 8.16
N VAL A 130 7.27 -1.36 9.32
CA VAL A 130 6.70 -0.94 10.62
C VAL A 130 7.05 0.51 10.93
N ASN A 131 8.30 0.91 10.71
CA ASN A 131 8.74 2.29 10.90
C ASN A 131 8.24 3.20 9.76
N ILE A 132 8.20 2.69 8.54
CA ILE A 132 7.69 3.37 7.35
C ILE A 132 6.24 3.72 7.46
N ASN A 133 5.40 2.84 8.03
CA ASN A 133 4.00 3.22 8.17
C ASN A 133 3.93 4.56 8.89
N VAL A 134 4.83 4.86 9.84
CA VAL A 134 4.93 6.17 10.52
C VAL A 134 5.59 7.30 9.69
N TYR A 135 6.46 7.00 8.72
CA TYR A 135 7.25 8.02 8.00
C TYR A 135 6.82 8.25 6.55
N LEU A 136 6.24 7.26 5.89
CA LEU A 136 5.65 7.41 4.55
C LEU A 136 4.37 8.24 4.55
N TYR A 137 3.78 8.45 5.73
CA TYR A 137 3.72 9.78 6.35
C TYR A 137 3.63 10.93 5.35
N SER A 138 4.73 11.28 4.68
CA SER A 138 4.88 12.62 4.12
C SER A 138 5.61 12.69 2.79
N ALA A 139 5.67 11.63 1.97
CA ALA A 139 6.36 11.70 0.67
C ALA A 139 5.51 12.39 -0.42
N GLU A 140 5.13 13.65 -0.20
CA GLU A 140 4.61 14.52 -1.25
C GLU A 140 5.75 15.38 -1.77
N ARG A 141 6.06 15.22 -3.06
CA ARG A 141 7.09 15.93 -3.86
C ARG A 141 8.41 15.20 -3.93
N TYR A 142 9.05 15.39 -5.09
CA TYR A 142 10.42 14.95 -5.35
C TYR A 142 11.26 15.33 -4.13
N PRO A 143 11.89 14.35 -3.48
CA PRO A 143 12.86 14.67 -2.45
C PRO A 143 13.87 15.62 -3.07
N ASP A 144 14.05 16.79 -2.46
CA ASP A 144 15.03 17.75 -2.96
C ASP A 144 16.41 17.12 -2.77
N LYS A 145 17.00 16.68 -3.89
CA LYS A 145 18.33 16.07 -3.92
C LYS A 145 19.34 16.92 -3.16
N THR A 146 19.27 18.22 -3.37
CA THR A 146 20.19 19.20 -2.80
C THR A 146 20.02 19.22 -1.28
N LYS A 147 18.78 19.35 -0.80
CA LYS A 147 18.48 19.35 0.65
C LYS A 147 18.92 18.06 1.33
N ILE A 148 18.72 16.90 0.69
CA ILE A 148 19.16 15.60 1.22
C ILE A 148 20.69 15.53 1.30
N ILE A 149 21.39 15.89 0.23
CA ILE A 149 22.85 15.87 0.18
C ILE A 149 23.44 16.85 1.20
N GLU A 150 22.91 18.06 1.30
CA GLU A 150 23.32 19.06 2.30
C GLU A 150 23.09 18.58 3.74
N SER A 151 22.09 17.71 3.95
CA SER A 151 21.74 17.16 5.26
C SER A 151 22.38 15.80 5.54
N ILE A 152 23.33 15.35 4.71
CA ILE A 152 23.85 13.99 4.81
C ILE A 152 24.48 13.68 6.16
N ASN A 153 25.19 14.65 6.75
CA ASN A 153 25.81 14.46 8.05
C ASN A 153 24.76 14.19 9.13
N VAL A 154 23.63 14.89 9.10
CA VAL A 154 22.51 14.65 10.04
C VAL A 154 21.95 13.24 9.87
N ILE A 155 21.79 12.79 8.63
CA ILE A 155 21.31 11.45 8.29
C ILE A 155 22.31 10.38 8.80
N VAL A 156 23.61 10.57 8.56
CA VAL A 156 24.67 9.64 8.98
C VAL A 156 24.74 9.53 10.49
N TYR A 157 24.76 10.65 11.23
CA TYR A 157 24.81 10.61 12.69
C TYR A 157 23.57 9.92 13.28
N SER A 158 22.38 10.24 12.76
CA SER A 158 21.13 9.60 13.17
C SER A 158 21.12 8.10 12.84
N THR A 159 21.76 7.70 11.74
CA THR A 159 21.94 6.30 11.35
C THR A 159 22.82 5.56 12.34
N LEU A 160 23.98 6.12 12.67
CA LEU A 160 24.89 5.52 13.66
C LEU A 160 24.22 5.41 15.04
N ASP A 161 23.44 6.41 15.45
CA ASP A 161 22.65 6.35 16.68
C ASP A 161 21.60 5.23 16.66
N ALA A 162 20.91 5.06 15.54
CA ALA A 162 19.96 3.96 15.38
C ALA A 162 20.64 2.58 15.46
N ILE A 163 21.85 2.43 14.91
CA ILE A 163 22.65 1.20 15.01
C ILE A 163 23.03 0.94 16.47
N VAL A 164 23.55 1.94 17.18
CA VAL A 164 23.94 1.79 18.59
C VAL A 164 22.78 1.33 19.47
N LEU A 165 21.56 1.78 19.17
CA LEU A 165 20.35 1.44 19.92
C LEU A 165 19.76 0.08 19.56
N SER A 166 19.98 -0.43 18.33
CA SER A 166 19.19 -1.54 17.79
C SER A 166 19.99 -2.71 17.21
N ALA A 167 21.30 -2.56 17.03
CA ALA A 167 22.12 -3.57 16.37
C ALA A 167 22.26 -4.85 17.21
N PRO A 168 22.19 -6.03 16.58
CA PRO A 168 22.46 -7.29 17.25
C PRO A 168 23.98 -7.50 17.42
N GLY A 169 24.49 -7.24 18.62
CA GLY A 169 25.84 -7.65 19.04
C GLY A 169 26.78 -6.50 19.40
N GLY A 170 27.57 -6.70 20.46
CA GLY A 170 28.46 -5.68 21.03
C GLY A 170 29.47 -5.12 20.02
N GLY A 171 30.06 -5.97 19.17
CA GLY A 171 31.05 -5.53 18.19
C GLY A 171 30.51 -4.57 17.12
N VAL A 172 29.24 -4.70 16.72
CA VAL A 172 28.62 -3.77 15.77
C VAL A 172 28.35 -2.42 16.43
N ILE A 173 27.93 -2.44 17.71
CA ILE A 173 27.68 -1.24 18.50
C ILE A 173 28.97 -0.48 18.77
N GLU A 174 30.03 -1.17 19.20
CA GLU A 174 31.36 -0.58 19.45
C GLU A 174 31.92 0.06 18.18
N LEU A 175 31.85 -0.64 17.04
CA LEU A 175 32.28 -0.10 15.75
C LEU A 175 31.48 1.15 15.35
N ALA A 176 30.16 1.15 15.55
CA ALA A 176 29.32 2.31 15.28
C ALA A 176 29.70 3.52 16.15
N GLN A 177 30.02 3.30 17.44
CA GLN A 177 30.48 4.35 18.36
C GLN A 177 31.85 4.89 17.98
N GLU A 178 32.78 4.02 17.59
CA GLU A 178 34.12 4.40 17.12
C GLU A 178 34.04 5.27 15.87
N ILE A 179 33.25 4.83 14.88
CA ILE A 179 32.99 5.61 13.67
C ILE A 179 32.37 6.95 14.05
N LYS A 180 31.33 6.96 14.90
CA LYS A 180 30.65 8.19 15.34
C LYS A 180 31.62 9.21 15.97
N GLY A 181 32.57 8.75 16.79
CA GLY A 181 33.61 9.60 17.37
C GLY A 181 34.62 10.14 16.35
N SER A 182 34.72 9.50 15.19
CA SER A 182 35.73 9.77 14.15
C SER A 182 35.17 10.39 12.87
N VAL A 183 33.83 10.46 12.69
CA VAL A 183 33.17 10.94 11.45
C VAL A 183 33.65 12.33 11.05
N GLY A 184 33.88 13.23 12.01
CA GLY A 184 34.38 14.59 11.73
C GLY A 184 35.83 14.68 11.21
N ILE A 185 36.56 13.56 11.15
CA ILE A 185 37.99 13.53 10.83
C ILE A 185 38.26 12.72 9.54
N CYS A 186 37.35 11.83 9.12
CA CYS A 186 37.58 10.92 8.00
C CYS A 186 36.81 11.33 6.73
N ASN A 187 37.44 12.16 5.87
CA ASN A 187 36.90 12.55 4.55
C ASN A 187 36.45 11.37 3.68
N HIS A 188 37.06 10.20 3.87
CA HIS A 188 36.70 9.01 3.12
C HIS A 188 35.36 8.41 3.54
N PHE A 189 35.03 8.42 4.84
CA PHE A 189 33.74 7.91 5.33
C PHE A 189 32.59 8.82 4.88
N GLU A 190 32.81 10.12 4.88
CA GLU A 190 31.87 11.09 4.29
C GLU A 190 31.65 10.82 2.80
N SER A 191 32.73 10.58 2.04
CA SER A 191 32.65 10.24 0.61
C SER A 191 31.86 8.94 0.36
N PHE A 192 32.05 7.92 1.21
CA PHE A 192 31.27 6.68 1.16
C PHE A 192 29.78 6.95 1.45
N CYS A 193 29.47 7.74 2.49
CA CYS A 193 28.10 8.09 2.82
C CYS A 193 27.43 8.86 1.68
N LEU A 194 28.12 9.84 1.09
CA LEU A 194 27.66 10.60 -0.07
C LEU A 194 27.28 9.68 -1.22
N ARG A 195 28.12 8.69 -1.54
CA ARG A 195 27.82 7.73 -2.60
C ARG A 195 26.60 6.85 -2.27
N VAL A 196 26.51 6.34 -1.03
CA VAL A 196 25.32 5.60 -0.57
C VAL A 196 24.06 6.46 -0.74
N CYS A 197 24.13 7.72 -0.33
CA CYS A 197 23.05 8.68 -0.46
C CYS A 197 22.69 8.95 -1.93
N GLU A 198 23.68 9.11 -2.81
CA GLU A 198 23.47 9.28 -4.25
C GLU A 198 22.75 8.10 -4.87
N ILE A 199 23.13 6.86 -4.54
CA ILE A 199 22.48 5.64 -5.04
C ILE A 199 21.01 5.60 -4.60
N PHE A 200 20.73 5.90 -3.33
CA PHE A 200 19.34 6.02 -2.86
C PHE A 200 18.60 7.15 -3.59
N CYS A 201 19.22 8.33 -3.70
CA CYS A 201 18.66 9.49 -4.38
C CYS A 201 18.33 9.20 -5.86
N GLU A 202 19.19 8.51 -6.61
CA GLU A 202 18.92 8.10 -7.99
C GLU A 202 17.69 7.21 -8.08
N GLY A 203 17.54 6.27 -7.14
CA GLY A 203 16.38 5.39 -7.07
C GLY A 203 15.07 6.09 -6.70
N ILE A 204 15.15 7.24 -6.02
CA ILE A 204 13.99 7.96 -5.50
C ILE A 204 13.60 9.15 -6.40
N ILE A 205 14.55 10.01 -6.76
CA ILE A 205 14.27 11.29 -7.44
C ILE A 205 13.82 11.08 -8.88
N THR A 206 14.29 10.02 -9.53
CA THR A 206 13.95 9.74 -10.93
C THR A 206 12.50 9.31 -11.11
N LYS A 207 11.77 9.01 -10.03
CA LYS A 207 10.41 8.50 -10.06
C LYS A 207 9.48 9.40 -9.28
N LYS A 208 8.33 9.71 -9.88
CA LYS A 208 7.21 10.30 -9.15
C LYS A 208 6.49 9.18 -8.44
N PHE A 209 6.74 9.00 -7.15
CA PHE A 209 5.95 8.07 -6.34
C PHE A 209 4.66 8.77 -5.96
N LEU A 210 3.54 8.24 -6.43
CA LEU A 210 2.22 8.69 -5.98
C LEU A 210 1.71 7.83 -4.83
N LEU A 211 2.31 6.67 -4.63
CA LEU A 211 2.01 5.73 -3.57
C LEU A 211 3.25 5.48 -2.71
N PRO A 212 3.12 5.59 -1.37
CA PRO A 212 4.22 5.27 -0.48
C PRO A 212 4.78 3.85 -0.65
N SER A 213 3.92 2.83 -0.85
CA SER A 213 4.34 1.45 -1.13
C SER A 213 5.37 1.33 -2.26
N LYS A 214 5.26 2.15 -3.32
CA LYS A 214 6.20 2.17 -4.45
C LYS A 214 7.54 2.83 -4.11
N LEU A 215 7.53 3.84 -3.26
CA LEU A 215 8.75 4.43 -2.71
C LEU A 215 9.52 3.38 -1.89
N LEU A 216 8.82 2.63 -1.03
CA LEU A 216 9.38 1.53 -0.28
C LEU A 216 9.99 0.44 -1.18
N GLU A 217 9.26 -0.02 -2.20
CA GLU A 217 9.79 -0.98 -3.18
C GLU A 217 11.08 -0.48 -3.85
N SER A 218 11.12 0.80 -4.25
CA SER A 218 12.31 1.39 -4.87
C SER A 218 13.49 1.43 -3.90
N LEU A 219 13.26 1.80 -2.64
CA LEU A 219 14.29 1.83 -1.60
C LEU A 219 14.83 0.45 -1.26
N VAL A 220 13.97 -0.56 -1.13
CA VAL A 220 14.39 -1.94 -0.91
C VAL A 220 15.28 -2.40 -2.05
N LYS A 221 14.92 -2.08 -3.29
CA LYS A 221 15.75 -2.40 -4.46
C LYS A 221 17.12 -1.71 -4.39
N GLN A 222 17.21 -0.47 -3.93
CA GLN A 222 18.50 0.21 -3.73
C GLN A 222 19.33 -0.41 -2.60
N CYS A 223 18.68 -0.82 -1.50
CA CYS A 223 19.33 -1.58 -0.43
C CYS A 223 19.92 -2.89 -0.96
N GLU A 224 19.19 -3.61 -1.81
CA GLU A 224 19.67 -4.86 -2.44
C GLU A 224 20.88 -4.62 -3.35
N VAL A 225 20.87 -3.55 -4.14
CA VAL A 225 22.01 -3.16 -5.00
C VAL A 225 23.23 -2.87 -4.14
N LEU A 226 23.11 -2.01 -3.12
CA LEU A 226 24.19 -1.67 -2.21
C LEU A 226 24.73 -2.89 -1.46
N THR A 227 23.84 -3.66 -0.82
CA THR A 227 24.24 -4.86 -0.07
C THR A 227 24.85 -5.95 -0.93
N SER A 228 24.59 -5.95 -2.23
CA SER A 228 25.19 -6.87 -3.20
C SER A 228 26.51 -6.35 -3.79
N ASP A 229 26.81 -5.06 -3.70
CA ASP A 229 28.03 -4.47 -4.25
C ASP A 229 29.26 -4.86 -3.40
N LEU A 230 30.18 -5.63 -3.98
CA LEU A 230 31.41 -6.06 -3.32
C LEU A 230 32.47 -4.94 -3.30
N SER A 231 32.43 -4.01 -4.27
CA SER A 231 33.35 -2.87 -4.34
C SER A 231 33.09 -1.90 -3.19
N GLU A 232 31.83 -1.51 -2.97
CA GLU A 232 31.45 -0.61 -1.88
C GLU A 232 31.76 -1.20 -0.50
N ARG A 233 31.55 -2.52 -0.34
CA ARG A 233 31.94 -3.26 0.87
C ARG A 233 33.45 -3.27 1.10
N SER A 234 34.23 -3.43 0.02
CA SER A 234 35.69 -3.44 0.09
C SER A 234 36.21 -2.05 0.46
N GLN A 235 35.64 -0.99 -0.13
CA GLN A 235 35.98 0.39 0.20
C GLN A 235 35.70 0.66 1.69
N LEU A 236 34.50 0.38 2.20
CA LEU A 236 34.22 0.56 3.64
C LEU A 236 35.18 -0.24 4.52
N THR A 237 35.50 -1.48 4.12
CA THR A 237 36.47 -2.31 4.86
C THR A 237 37.84 -1.64 4.92
N GLU A 238 38.35 -1.13 3.80
CA GLU A 238 39.62 -0.40 3.75
C GLU A 238 39.59 0.84 4.65
N LEU A 239 38.48 1.59 4.67
CA LEU A 239 38.33 2.76 5.53
C LEU A 239 38.37 2.42 7.02
N LEU A 240 37.73 1.32 7.41
CA LEU A 240 37.67 0.88 8.81
C LEU A 240 38.95 0.17 9.27
N VAL A 241 39.67 -0.50 8.36
CA VAL A 241 41.00 -1.05 8.66
C VAL A 241 42.00 0.08 8.94
N LEU A 242 41.88 1.21 8.24
CA LEU A 242 42.71 2.38 8.49
C LEU A 242 42.40 3.08 9.82
N SER A 243 41.21 2.89 10.42
CA SER A 243 40.80 3.54 11.67
C SER A 243 41.38 2.91 12.96
N ARG A 244 42.29 1.93 12.84
CA ARG A 244 43.15 1.35 13.90
C ARG A 244 42.55 0.24 14.79
N SER A 245 41.42 -0.33 14.43
CA SER A 245 40.97 -1.55 15.11
C SER A 245 41.60 -2.79 14.46
N GLU A 246 42.77 -3.21 14.96
CA GLU A 246 43.46 -4.44 14.52
C GLU A 246 42.63 -5.73 14.79
N HIS A 247 41.42 -5.62 15.32
CA HIS A 247 40.63 -6.74 15.82
C HIS A 247 39.18 -6.81 15.31
N VAL A 248 38.74 -5.94 14.38
CA VAL A 248 37.38 -6.11 13.82
C VAL A 248 37.35 -7.35 12.93
N SER A 249 36.58 -8.36 13.34
CA SER A 249 36.38 -9.53 12.49
C SER A 249 35.62 -9.15 11.22
N ARG A 250 35.90 -9.84 10.12
CA ARG A 250 35.16 -9.67 8.85
C ARG A 250 33.65 -9.86 9.01
N GLU A 251 33.25 -10.69 9.96
CA GLU A 251 31.83 -10.96 10.29
C GLU A 251 31.17 -9.73 10.93
N VAL A 252 31.86 -9.04 11.84
CA VAL A 252 31.38 -7.79 12.44
C VAL A 252 31.28 -6.69 11.39
N LEU A 253 32.27 -6.55 10.51
CA LEU A 253 32.24 -5.58 9.41
C LEU A 253 31.06 -5.81 8.46
N ASN A 254 30.82 -7.05 8.05
CA ASN A 254 29.68 -7.39 7.19
C ASN A 254 28.35 -7.11 7.89
N SER A 255 28.25 -7.44 9.18
CA SER A 255 27.04 -7.18 9.96
C SER A 255 26.78 -5.69 10.12
N PHE A 256 27.84 -4.91 10.41
CA PHE A 256 27.78 -3.45 10.48
C PHE A 256 27.35 -2.84 9.14
N TYR A 257 27.95 -3.24 8.01
CA TYR A 257 27.60 -2.70 6.71
C TYR A 257 26.11 -2.92 6.39
N CYS A 258 25.61 -4.12 6.63
CA CYS A 258 24.20 -4.40 6.38
C CYS A 258 23.30 -3.58 7.32
N GLU A 259 23.61 -3.51 8.62
CA GLU A 259 22.84 -2.70 9.57
C GLU A 259 22.92 -1.20 9.25
N PHE A 260 24.05 -0.74 8.73
CA PHE A 260 24.23 0.64 8.29
C PHE A 260 23.32 0.97 7.10
N VAL A 261 23.33 0.16 6.03
CA VAL A 261 22.45 0.39 4.87
C VAL A 261 20.98 0.35 5.28
N LEU A 262 20.61 -0.58 6.17
CA LEU A 262 19.28 -0.69 6.76
C LEU A 262 18.86 0.59 7.47
N CYS A 263 19.59 0.98 8.52
CA CYS A 263 19.28 2.15 9.32
C CYS A 263 19.37 3.44 8.48
N PHE A 264 20.29 3.51 7.52
CA PHE A 264 20.41 4.64 6.61
C PHE A 264 19.16 4.83 5.78
N SER A 265 18.63 3.74 5.20
CA SER A 265 17.39 3.80 4.43
C SER A 265 16.19 4.28 5.28
N GLU A 266 16.10 3.82 6.53
CA GLU A 266 15.04 4.23 7.46
C GLU A 266 15.16 5.71 7.85
N VAL A 267 16.36 6.16 8.19
CA VAL A 267 16.62 7.55 8.56
C VAL A 267 16.41 8.47 7.36
N LEU A 268 16.86 8.07 6.16
CA LEU A 268 16.63 8.80 4.93
C LEU A 268 15.12 8.96 4.66
N LEU A 269 14.34 7.90 4.82
CA LEU A 269 12.89 7.96 4.73
C LEU A 269 12.27 8.95 5.72
N ARG A 270 12.68 8.87 6.99
CA ARG A 270 12.25 9.80 8.04
C ARG A 270 12.63 11.24 7.70
N PHE A 271 13.81 11.46 7.14
CA PHE A 271 14.27 12.78 6.72
C PHE A 271 13.45 13.33 5.55
N ILE A 272 13.18 12.51 4.53
CA ILE A 272 12.34 12.88 3.38
C ILE A 272 10.93 13.24 3.88
N ALA A 273 10.37 12.41 4.76
CA ALA A 273 9.09 12.64 5.42
C ALA A 273 9.04 13.99 6.15
N GLN A 274 10.01 14.24 7.04
CA GLN A 274 10.08 15.49 7.81
C GLN A 274 10.25 16.72 6.91
N SER A 275 11.08 16.62 5.87
CA SER A 275 11.33 17.71 4.93
C SER A 275 10.09 18.16 4.18
N VAL A 276 9.10 17.28 4.02
CA VAL A 276 7.82 17.64 3.40
C VAL A 276 6.84 18.23 4.42
N HIS A 277 6.88 17.78 5.68
CA HIS A 277 6.04 18.34 6.75
C HIS A 277 6.33 19.80 7.11
N GLU A 278 7.54 20.30 6.82
CA GLU A 278 7.89 21.72 7.00
C GLU A 278 7.15 22.65 6.02
N GLY A 279 6.32 22.12 5.12
CA GLY A 279 5.32 22.90 4.39
C GLY A 279 4.39 23.66 5.35
N PRO A 280 3.76 24.76 4.89
CA PRO A 280 2.96 25.62 5.77
C PRO A 280 1.86 24.79 6.44
N THR A 281 2.07 24.47 7.72
CA THR A 281 1.08 23.80 8.55
C THR A 281 -0.11 24.75 8.63
N THR A 282 -1.11 24.52 7.79
CA THR A 282 -2.38 25.24 7.92
C THR A 282 -2.98 24.76 9.23
N SER A 283 -2.81 25.55 10.29
CA SER A 283 -3.23 25.27 11.68
C SER A 283 -4.75 25.22 11.87
N LYS A 284 -5.52 24.98 10.81
CA LYS A 284 -6.95 24.77 10.92
C LYS A 284 -7.14 23.45 11.63
N SER A 285 -7.76 23.51 12.81
CA SER A 285 -8.29 22.34 13.50
C SER A 285 -9.07 21.49 12.49
N PRO A 286 -8.92 20.16 12.50
CA PRO A 286 -9.65 19.27 11.60
C PRO A 286 -11.13 19.65 11.59
N HIS A 287 -11.73 19.76 10.41
CA HIS A 287 -13.17 20.00 10.36
C HIS A 287 -13.88 18.76 10.91
N GLU A 288 -14.41 18.87 12.13
CA GLU A 288 -15.14 17.77 12.75
C GLU A 288 -16.54 17.68 12.11
N PHE A 289 -16.75 16.66 11.28
CA PHE A 289 -18.08 16.34 10.77
C PHE A 289 -18.96 15.82 11.89
N ASP A 290 -20.20 16.30 11.93
CA ASP A 290 -21.17 15.76 12.87
C ASP A 290 -21.52 14.30 12.52
N THR A 291 -22.19 13.62 13.45
CA THR A 291 -22.56 12.21 13.28
C THR A 291 -23.49 11.99 12.08
N GLU A 292 -24.35 12.95 11.74
CA GLU A 292 -25.27 12.82 10.60
C GLU A 292 -24.52 12.94 9.27
N ASP A 293 -23.60 13.89 9.16
CA ASP A 293 -22.76 14.07 7.99
C ASP A 293 -21.86 12.86 7.76
N ARG A 294 -21.25 12.32 8.82
CA ARG A 294 -20.44 11.11 8.75
C ARG A 294 -21.25 9.89 8.28
N GLN A 295 -22.48 9.73 8.76
CA GLN A 295 -23.43 8.71 8.29
C GLN A 295 -23.79 8.88 6.81
N ILE A 296 -24.02 10.11 6.36
CA ILE A 296 -24.30 10.43 4.95
C ILE A 296 -23.08 10.09 4.08
N ILE A 297 -21.87 10.43 4.53
CA ILE A 297 -20.62 10.12 3.85
C ILE A 297 -20.46 8.60 3.72
N HIS A 298 -20.66 7.84 4.80
CA HIS A 298 -20.61 6.37 4.76
C HIS A 298 -21.58 5.78 3.73
N TYR A 299 -22.81 6.28 3.67
CA TYR A 299 -23.81 5.85 2.70
C TYR A 299 -23.41 6.16 1.25
N ILE A 300 -22.93 7.39 0.98
CA ILE A 300 -22.52 7.80 -0.37
C ILE A 300 -21.27 7.03 -0.82
N ALA A 301 -20.32 6.79 0.08
CA ALA A 301 -19.15 5.96 -0.16
C ALA A 301 -19.54 4.54 -0.61
N GLY A 302 -20.41 3.89 0.17
CA GLY A 302 -20.94 2.57 -0.14
C GLY A 302 -21.70 2.50 -1.47
N ALA A 303 -22.50 3.52 -1.78
CA ALA A 303 -23.20 3.63 -3.05
C ALA A 303 -22.23 3.80 -4.23
N THR A 304 -21.19 4.62 -4.06
CA THR A 304 -20.15 4.89 -5.07
C THR A 304 -19.39 3.61 -5.40
N LEU A 305 -18.89 2.90 -4.39
CA LEU A 305 -18.14 1.64 -4.56
C LEU A 305 -19.01 0.54 -5.20
N ARG A 306 -20.30 0.48 -4.87
CA ARG A 306 -21.24 -0.45 -5.49
C ARG A 306 -21.35 -0.24 -7.00
N GLU A 307 -21.30 1.00 -7.50
CA GLU A 307 -21.33 1.26 -8.93
C GLU A 307 -20.10 0.70 -9.64
N PHE A 308 -18.91 0.90 -9.06
CA PHE A 308 -17.66 0.32 -9.57
C PHE A 308 -17.68 -1.20 -9.51
N TYR A 309 -18.16 -1.79 -8.40
CA TYR A 309 -18.30 -3.24 -8.26
C TYR A 309 -19.24 -3.84 -9.31
N LYS A 310 -20.37 -3.18 -9.60
CA LYS A 310 -21.30 -3.59 -10.67
C LYS A 310 -20.67 -3.47 -12.04
N ARG A 311 -19.92 -2.41 -12.30
CA ARG A 311 -19.20 -2.23 -13.56
C ARG A 311 -18.16 -3.34 -13.73
N ALA A 312 -17.37 -3.61 -12.71
CA ALA A 312 -16.38 -4.67 -12.72
C ALA A 312 -16.99 -6.06 -12.99
N LYS A 313 -18.19 -6.35 -12.45
CA LYS A 313 -18.94 -7.59 -12.75
C LYS A 313 -19.35 -7.74 -14.21
N ARG A 314 -19.48 -6.64 -14.97
CA ARG A 314 -19.82 -6.68 -16.41
C ARG A 314 -18.61 -7.03 -17.29
N TYR A 315 -17.40 -6.90 -16.77
CA TYR A 315 -16.15 -7.17 -17.49
C TYR A 315 -15.34 -8.27 -16.82
N PRO A 316 -15.86 -9.51 -16.70
CA PRO A 316 -15.21 -10.59 -15.96
C PRO A 316 -13.89 -11.08 -16.60
N THR A 317 -13.66 -10.79 -17.88
CA THR A 317 -12.45 -11.16 -18.62
C THR A 317 -11.32 -10.16 -18.44
N SER A 318 -11.60 -8.93 -18.00
CA SER A 318 -10.57 -7.90 -17.78
C SER A 318 -9.86 -8.15 -16.46
N CYS A 319 -8.54 -8.36 -16.51
CA CYS A 319 -7.71 -8.52 -15.31
C CYS A 319 -7.76 -7.27 -14.41
N VAL A 320 -7.80 -6.08 -15.00
CA VAL A 320 -7.91 -4.79 -14.29
C VAL A 320 -9.24 -4.71 -13.53
N TRP A 321 -10.37 -4.95 -14.18
CA TRP A 321 -11.67 -4.91 -13.51
C TRP A 321 -11.82 -6.02 -12.46
N LYS A 322 -11.24 -7.20 -12.71
CA LYS A 322 -11.19 -8.26 -11.70
C LYS A 322 -10.42 -7.81 -10.45
N ALA A 323 -9.24 -7.21 -10.62
CA ALA A 323 -8.45 -6.68 -9.52
C ALA A 323 -9.21 -5.58 -8.77
N VAL A 324 -9.83 -4.62 -9.46
CA VAL A 324 -10.66 -3.57 -8.83
C VAL A 324 -11.82 -4.16 -8.03
N LYS A 325 -12.51 -5.17 -8.58
CA LYS A 325 -13.61 -5.87 -7.88
C LYS A 325 -13.10 -6.52 -6.60
N ASP A 326 -11.99 -7.23 -6.68
CA ASP A 326 -11.43 -7.97 -5.56
C ASP A 326 -10.93 -6.98 -4.48
N THR A 327 -10.27 -5.89 -4.87
CA THR A 327 -9.88 -4.80 -3.96
C THR A 327 -11.10 -4.19 -3.24
N ILE A 328 -12.20 -3.90 -3.94
CA ILE A 328 -13.41 -3.39 -3.30
C ILE A 328 -13.95 -4.37 -2.25
N VAL A 329 -13.99 -5.66 -2.57
CA VAL A 329 -14.54 -6.69 -1.66
C VAL A 329 -13.65 -6.93 -0.45
N TYR A 330 -12.34 -7.02 -0.65
CA TYR A 330 -11.42 -7.45 0.40
C TYR A 330 -10.80 -6.31 1.19
N ARG A 331 -10.76 -5.10 0.64
CA ARG A 331 -10.06 -3.96 1.26
C ARG A 331 -10.98 -2.80 1.63
N PHE A 332 -12.04 -2.56 0.85
CA PHE A 332 -12.94 -1.42 1.09
C PHE A 332 -14.16 -1.81 1.92
N ALA A 333 -14.69 -3.02 1.71
CA ALA A 333 -15.86 -3.48 2.44
C ALA A 333 -15.51 -3.83 3.90
N ALA A 334 -16.41 -3.50 4.82
CA ALA A 334 -16.30 -3.92 6.21
C ALA A 334 -16.36 -5.45 6.31
N SER A 335 -15.41 -6.04 7.04
CA SER A 335 -15.48 -7.45 7.43
C SER A 335 -16.66 -7.65 8.39
N CYS A 336 -17.47 -8.68 8.16
CA CYS A 336 -18.65 -8.96 9.00
C CYS A 336 -18.32 -9.32 10.46
N ASP A 337 -17.06 -9.62 10.77
CA ASP A 337 -16.66 -10.25 12.04
C ASP A 337 -15.93 -9.30 13.02
N VAL A 338 -15.72 -8.03 12.67
CA VAL A 338 -14.93 -7.09 13.51
C VAL A 338 -15.83 -5.97 14.02
N GLU A 339 -15.88 -5.80 15.34
CA GLU A 339 -16.51 -4.63 15.96
C GLU A 339 -15.79 -3.37 15.46
N SER A 340 -16.45 -2.61 14.58
CA SER A 340 -15.87 -1.42 13.96
C SER A 340 -16.22 -0.16 14.75
N SER A 341 -15.31 0.81 14.74
CA SER A 341 -15.59 2.14 15.29
C SER A 341 -16.75 2.83 14.56
N SER A 342 -16.97 2.45 13.29
CA SER A 342 -18.09 2.88 12.44
C SER A 342 -19.41 2.12 12.67
N ALA A 343 -19.57 1.31 13.72
CA ALA A 343 -20.77 0.51 13.93
C ALA A 343 -22.08 1.33 13.91
N ALA A 344 -22.04 2.55 14.46
CA ALA A 344 -23.16 3.49 14.41
C ALA A 344 -23.48 3.94 12.96
N ASP A 345 -22.44 4.25 12.18
CA ASP A 345 -22.56 4.68 10.77
C ASP A 345 -23.09 3.56 9.88
N GLN A 346 -22.61 2.34 10.10
CA GLN A 346 -23.07 1.14 9.42
C GLN A 346 -24.52 0.81 9.77
N SER A 347 -24.88 0.87 11.05
CA SER A 347 -26.26 0.64 11.52
C SER A 347 -27.22 1.62 10.85
N TRP A 348 -26.89 2.91 10.83
CA TRP A 348 -27.70 3.91 10.13
C TRP A 348 -27.82 3.61 8.64
N THR A 349 -26.69 3.30 7.98
CA THR A 349 -26.66 2.98 6.56
C THR A 349 -27.53 1.75 6.25
N LYS A 350 -27.52 0.74 7.12
CA LYS A 350 -28.37 -0.45 7.00
C LYS A 350 -29.86 -0.11 7.05
N THR A 351 -30.27 0.90 7.83
CA THR A 351 -31.67 1.38 7.81
C THR A 351 -32.07 2.07 6.50
N LYS A 352 -31.10 2.57 5.73
CA LYS A 352 -31.32 3.23 4.43
C LYS A 352 -31.13 2.29 3.25
N ASP A 353 -30.38 1.21 3.44
CA ASP A 353 -30.08 0.25 2.39
C ASP A 353 -31.33 -0.49 1.92
N ARG A 354 -31.38 -0.75 0.61
CA ARG A 354 -32.40 -1.57 -0.06
C ARG A 354 -31.84 -2.94 -0.47
N GLY A 355 -30.82 -3.42 0.27
CA GLY A 355 -30.23 -4.74 0.13
C GLY A 355 -29.10 -4.86 -0.89
N ALA A 356 -28.42 -3.76 -1.22
CA ALA A 356 -27.36 -3.83 -2.23
C ALA A 356 -26.21 -2.84 -2.05
N LEU A 357 -26.18 -2.04 -0.98
CA LEU A 357 -25.06 -1.16 -0.69
C LEU A 357 -23.85 -1.96 -0.20
N ILE A 358 -22.67 -1.41 -0.45
CA ILE A 358 -21.43 -1.89 0.18
C ILE A 358 -21.28 -1.12 1.48
N TYR A 359 -21.13 -1.82 2.60
CA TYR A 359 -20.78 -1.20 3.87
C TYR A 359 -19.27 -1.02 3.91
N VAL A 360 -18.79 0.20 4.09
CA VAL A 360 -17.35 0.50 4.01
C VAL A 360 -16.68 0.26 5.36
N GLY A 361 -15.44 -0.23 5.34
CA GLY A 361 -14.63 -0.38 6.55
C GLY A 361 -14.14 0.97 7.08
N ASP A 362 -13.58 0.98 8.30
CA ASP A 362 -13.17 2.21 8.99
C ASP A 362 -12.16 3.04 8.21
N SER A 363 -11.07 2.43 7.72
CA SER A 363 -10.06 3.13 6.91
C SER A 363 -10.64 3.72 5.62
N CYS A 364 -11.62 3.04 5.03
CA CYS A 364 -12.31 3.54 3.85
C CYS A 364 -13.24 4.71 4.18
N LEU A 365 -13.94 4.66 5.31
CA LEU A 365 -14.75 5.77 5.78
C LEU A 365 -13.89 7.02 6.03
N GLU A 366 -12.75 6.88 6.72
CA GLU A 366 -11.84 8.00 6.99
C GLU A 366 -11.32 8.65 5.70
N PHE A 367 -10.98 7.85 4.68
CA PHE A 367 -10.64 8.38 3.36
C PHE A 367 -11.78 9.23 2.76
N PHE A 368 -13.02 8.76 2.83
CA PHE A 368 -14.17 9.50 2.28
C PHE A 368 -14.53 10.73 3.12
N VAL A 369 -14.26 10.73 4.42
CA VAL A 369 -14.40 11.91 5.29
C VAL A 369 -13.39 12.98 4.89
N LEU A 370 -12.11 12.62 4.71
CA LEU A 370 -11.10 13.54 4.19
C LEU A 370 -11.44 14.05 2.80
N LEU A 371 -11.95 13.17 1.92
CA LEU A 371 -12.39 13.56 0.59
C LEU A 371 -13.55 14.58 0.65
N ALA A 372 -14.51 14.40 1.56
CA ALA A 372 -15.59 15.35 1.79
C ALA A 372 -15.07 16.72 2.26
N GLU A 373 -14.11 16.74 3.19
CA GLU A 373 -13.45 17.97 3.65
C GLU A 373 -12.72 18.70 2.50
N ILE A 374 -11.98 17.96 1.68
CA ILE A 374 -11.29 18.52 0.50
C ILE A 374 -12.29 19.08 -0.50
N ILE A 375 -13.44 18.42 -0.70
CA ILE A 375 -14.52 18.88 -1.57
C ILE A 375 -15.10 20.20 -1.07
N GLU A 376 -15.42 20.30 0.23
CA GLU A 376 -15.96 21.53 0.83
C GLU A 376 -14.95 22.68 0.77
N ASN A 377 -13.68 22.40 1.02
CA ASN A 377 -12.58 23.36 0.85
C ASN A 377 -12.27 23.72 -0.61
N CYS A 378 -12.91 23.05 -1.58
CA CYS A 378 -12.82 23.35 -3.01
C CYS A 378 -14.10 24.02 -3.55
N GLU A 379 -15.15 24.17 -2.74
CA GLU A 379 -16.38 24.84 -3.17
C GLU A 379 -16.10 26.32 -3.43
N GLU A 380 -16.44 26.78 -4.64
CA GLU A 380 -16.36 28.19 -4.99
C GLU A 380 -17.53 28.98 -4.37
N PRO A 381 -17.44 30.32 -4.24
CA PRO A 381 -18.55 31.13 -3.72
C PRO A 381 -19.88 30.92 -4.46
N THR A 382 -19.81 30.61 -5.76
CA THR A 382 -20.91 30.24 -6.66
C THR A 382 -21.57 28.89 -6.36
N GLY A 383 -20.92 28.04 -5.55
CA GLY A 383 -21.32 26.66 -5.29
C GLY A 383 -20.94 25.68 -6.40
N SER A 384 -20.03 26.06 -7.32
CA SER A 384 -19.35 25.13 -8.21
C SER A 384 -18.21 24.42 -7.49
N ILE A 385 -17.95 23.18 -7.90
CA ILE A 385 -16.85 22.36 -7.40
C ILE A 385 -16.15 21.82 -8.65
N SER A 386 -14.87 22.15 -8.81
CA SER A 386 -14.04 21.64 -9.90
C SER A 386 -13.44 20.29 -9.50
N TYR A 387 -13.85 19.22 -10.19
CA TYR A 387 -13.37 17.87 -9.85
C TYR A 387 -11.86 17.71 -10.04
N MET A 388 -11.25 18.40 -11.03
CA MET A 388 -9.80 18.34 -11.25
C MET A 388 -9.06 18.98 -10.09
N LYS A 389 -9.57 20.11 -9.58
CA LYS A 389 -9.00 20.79 -8.40
C LYS A 389 -9.12 19.92 -7.15
N VAL A 390 -10.25 19.23 -6.98
CA VAL A 390 -10.44 18.26 -5.88
C VAL A 390 -9.45 17.11 -6.01
N TYR A 391 -9.34 16.49 -7.19
CA TYR A 391 -8.41 15.38 -7.42
C TYR A 391 -6.96 15.79 -7.18
N GLU A 392 -6.54 16.95 -7.68
CA GLU A 392 -5.21 17.50 -7.41
C GLU A 392 -4.97 17.70 -5.91
N LYS A 393 -5.95 18.26 -5.18
CA LYS A 393 -5.85 18.38 -3.72
C LYS A 393 -5.87 17.04 -3.00
N VAL A 394 -6.50 16.00 -3.53
CA VAL A 394 -6.46 14.63 -2.96
C VAL A 394 -5.08 14.03 -3.16
N CYS A 395 -4.50 14.15 -4.36
CA CYS A 395 -3.13 13.70 -4.63
C CYS A 395 -2.07 14.52 -3.87
N ASN A 396 -2.39 15.77 -3.55
CA ASN A 396 -1.60 16.67 -2.70
C ASN A 396 -2.12 16.70 -1.25
N SER A 397 -2.93 15.71 -0.85
CA SER A 397 -3.31 15.51 0.54
C SER A 397 -2.70 14.21 1.01
N MET A 398 -1.58 14.39 1.69
CA MET A 398 -0.87 13.38 2.44
C MET A 398 -1.79 12.41 3.19
N ALA A 399 -2.70 12.92 4.03
CA ALA A 399 -3.64 12.08 4.77
C ALA A 399 -4.51 11.22 3.83
N ALA A 400 -5.02 11.79 2.73
CA ALA A 400 -5.86 11.07 1.79
C ALA A 400 -5.07 10.00 1.00
N THR A 401 -3.86 10.30 0.55
CA THR A 401 -3.00 9.34 -0.18
C THR A 401 -2.57 8.18 0.70
N ILE A 402 -2.36 8.39 2.00
CA ILE A 402 -2.05 7.33 2.97
C ILE A 402 -3.21 6.35 3.10
N TYR A 403 -4.42 6.86 3.39
CA TYR A 403 -5.58 5.96 3.51
C TYR A 403 -5.82 5.23 2.19
N TRP A 404 -5.63 5.91 1.06
CA TRP A 404 -5.71 5.29 -0.25
C TRP A 404 -4.69 4.15 -0.45
N ASP A 405 -3.40 4.41 -0.20
CA ASP A 405 -2.34 3.41 -0.35
C ASP A 405 -2.49 2.26 0.64
N GLY A 406 -2.92 2.53 1.88
CA GLY A 406 -3.22 1.48 2.86
C GLY A 406 -4.37 0.56 2.40
N MET A 407 -5.39 1.11 1.75
CA MET A 407 -6.50 0.32 1.20
C MET A 407 -6.13 -0.43 -0.06
N ILE A 408 -5.41 0.19 -1.00
CA ILE A 408 -5.03 -0.45 -2.26
C ILE A 408 -3.90 -1.46 -2.03
N SER A 409 -2.86 -1.03 -1.31
CA SER A 409 -1.62 -1.76 -1.04
C SER A 409 -1.08 -2.43 -2.31
N ASP A 410 -0.80 -3.71 -2.26
CA ASP A 410 -0.34 -4.56 -3.36
C ASP A 410 -1.46 -5.03 -4.31
N SER A 411 -2.70 -4.64 -4.08
CA SER A 411 -3.87 -5.21 -4.78
C SER A 411 -4.04 -4.65 -6.21
N LEU A 412 -3.52 -3.45 -6.49
CA LEU A 412 -3.55 -2.82 -7.82
C LEU A 412 -2.15 -2.31 -8.21
N THR A 413 -1.85 -2.28 -9.50
CA THR A 413 -0.68 -1.55 -10.01
C THR A 413 -0.89 -0.04 -9.80
N GLU A 414 0.19 0.74 -9.77
CA GLU A 414 0.12 2.19 -9.52
C GLU A 414 -0.77 2.90 -10.55
N ASP A 415 -0.60 2.62 -11.84
CA ASP A 415 -1.42 3.22 -12.91
C ASP A 415 -2.92 2.90 -12.73
N VAL A 416 -3.24 1.65 -12.42
CA VAL A 416 -4.63 1.21 -12.20
C VAL A 416 -5.19 1.84 -10.93
N SER A 417 -4.39 1.95 -9.87
CA SER A 417 -4.74 2.60 -8.61
C SER A 417 -5.10 4.06 -8.83
N LEU A 418 -4.29 4.81 -9.58
CA LEU A 418 -4.52 6.23 -9.85
C LEU A 418 -5.73 6.47 -10.75
N LEU A 419 -5.91 5.65 -11.77
CA LEU A 419 -7.11 5.68 -12.61
C LEU A 419 -8.36 5.42 -11.77
N PHE A 420 -8.30 4.43 -10.87
CA PHE A 420 -9.40 4.11 -9.98
C PHE A 420 -9.68 5.25 -8.99
N LEU A 421 -8.64 5.82 -8.35
CA LEU A 421 -8.75 6.98 -7.46
C LEU A 421 -9.43 8.16 -8.18
N ARG A 422 -8.96 8.50 -9.38
CA ARG A 422 -9.50 9.60 -10.19
C ARG A 422 -10.98 9.39 -10.50
N ALA A 423 -11.36 8.18 -10.91
CA ALA A 423 -12.74 7.85 -11.21
C ALA A 423 -13.62 7.90 -9.95
N LEU A 424 -13.10 7.42 -8.82
CA LEU A 424 -13.78 7.38 -7.53
C LEU A 424 -14.01 8.80 -6.99
N VAL A 425 -12.98 9.66 -7.01
CA VAL A 425 -13.08 11.08 -6.63
C VAL A 425 -14.11 11.79 -7.49
N LYS A 426 -14.09 11.59 -8.82
CA LYS A 426 -15.08 12.18 -9.73
C LYS A 426 -16.50 11.75 -9.40
N SER A 427 -16.74 10.45 -9.15
CA SER A 427 -18.08 9.93 -8.83
C SER A 427 -18.59 10.44 -7.48
N PHE A 428 -17.76 10.36 -6.45
CA PHE A 428 -18.10 10.83 -5.11
C PHE A 428 -18.35 12.34 -5.07
N CYS A 429 -17.46 13.14 -5.68
CA CYS A 429 -17.63 14.60 -5.81
C CYS A 429 -18.94 14.96 -6.52
N GLY A 430 -19.32 14.20 -7.56
CA GLY A 430 -20.57 14.41 -8.28
C GLY A 430 -21.82 14.18 -7.41
N THR A 431 -21.77 13.22 -6.48
CA THR A 431 -22.90 12.91 -5.60
C THR A 431 -22.92 13.79 -4.35
N TYR A 432 -21.80 13.88 -3.63
CA TYR A 432 -21.66 14.68 -2.42
C TYR A 432 -21.82 16.17 -2.70
N GLY A 433 -21.19 16.68 -3.78
CA GLY A 433 -21.29 18.08 -4.18
C GLY A 433 -22.72 18.54 -4.52
N LYS A 434 -23.54 17.65 -5.11
CA LYS A 434 -24.99 17.91 -5.31
C LYS A 434 -25.73 18.02 -3.97
N GLY A 435 -25.34 17.22 -2.99
CA GLY A 435 -25.82 17.27 -1.62
C GLY A 435 -25.54 18.64 -0.98
N ILE A 436 -24.28 19.07 -0.98
CA ILE A 436 -23.86 20.40 -0.48
C ILE A 436 -24.69 21.52 -1.11
N ARG A 437 -24.77 21.57 -2.45
CA ARG A 437 -25.53 22.59 -3.18
C ARG A 437 -27.00 22.60 -2.76
N THR A 438 -27.60 21.43 -2.57
CA THR A 438 -29.00 21.34 -2.16
C THR A 438 -29.22 21.79 -0.73
N ARG A 439 -28.33 21.43 0.20
CA ARG A 439 -28.36 21.91 1.60
C ARG A 439 -28.29 23.44 1.65
N ARG A 440 -27.40 24.03 0.85
CA ARG A 440 -27.26 25.48 0.74
C ARG A 440 -28.53 26.16 0.22
N ILE A 441 -29.13 25.63 -0.86
CA ILE A 441 -30.40 26.14 -1.39
C ILE A 441 -31.52 26.05 -0.34
N ASN A 442 -31.60 24.95 0.41
CA ASN A 442 -32.60 24.80 1.46
C ASN A 442 -32.39 25.79 2.60
N LYS A 443 -31.14 25.98 3.06
CA LYS A 443 -30.79 26.98 4.07
C LYS A 443 -31.14 28.41 3.63
N ILE A 444 -30.98 28.71 2.34
CA ILE A 444 -31.42 30.00 1.76
C ILE A 444 -32.95 30.09 1.78
N ARG A 445 -33.67 29.04 1.42
CA ARG A 445 -35.15 29.02 1.40
C ARG A 445 -35.78 29.14 2.78
N GLU A 446 -35.10 28.67 3.81
CA GLU A 446 -35.53 28.80 5.21
C GLU A 446 -35.42 30.25 5.72
N ARG A 447 -34.60 31.09 5.07
CA ARG A 447 -34.56 32.53 5.38
C ARG A 447 -35.84 33.21 4.85
N PRO A 448 -36.67 33.82 5.71
CA PRO A 448 -37.95 34.41 5.31
C PRO A 448 -37.83 35.38 4.13
N GLU A 449 -36.79 36.22 4.16
CA GLU A 449 -36.50 37.29 3.19
C GLU A 449 -36.13 36.76 1.79
N ALA A 450 -35.38 35.66 1.71
CA ALA A 450 -34.95 35.08 0.44
C ALA A 450 -36.07 34.28 -0.25
N SER A 451 -37.05 33.80 0.53
CA SER A 451 -38.16 33.00 0.02
C SER A 451 -39.04 33.78 -0.97
N VAL A 452 -39.17 35.10 -0.81
CA VAL A 452 -40.02 35.96 -1.65
C VAL A 452 -39.38 36.20 -3.01
N ASN A 453 -38.11 36.63 -3.03
CA ASN A 453 -37.38 36.91 -4.28
C ASN A 453 -37.12 35.66 -5.14
N LEU A 454 -36.83 34.53 -4.49
CA LEU A 454 -36.62 33.27 -5.21
C LEU A 454 -37.94 32.69 -5.78
N ARG A 455 -39.06 32.89 -5.07
CA ARG A 455 -40.39 32.55 -5.62
C ARG A 455 -40.65 33.38 -6.86
N HIS A 456 -40.48 34.71 -6.80
CA HIS A 456 -40.70 35.59 -7.95
C HIS A 456 -39.82 35.26 -9.18
N SER A 457 -38.55 34.88 -9.00
CA SER A 457 -37.68 34.51 -10.12
C SER A 457 -38.06 33.15 -10.75
N LEU A 458 -38.52 32.18 -9.95
CA LEU A 458 -39.03 30.91 -10.45
C LEU A 458 -40.37 31.06 -11.16
N THR A 459 -41.27 31.91 -10.66
CA THR A 459 -42.54 32.22 -11.35
C THR A 459 -42.31 32.93 -12.68
N ARG A 460 -41.24 33.72 -12.81
CA ARG A 460 -40.86 34.37 -14.08
C ARG A 460 -40.24 33.42 -15.11
N ARG A 461 -39.58 32.33 -14.69
CA ARG A 461 -39.03 31.31 -15.60
C ARG A 461 -40.08 30.28 -16.06
N ALA A 462 -41.22 30.21 -15.38
CA ALA A 462 -42.33 29.32 -15.72
C ALA A 462 -43.34 29.96 -16.69
N LYS A 463 -43.22 31.28 -16.92
CA LYS A 463 -43.83 31.99 -18.05
C LYS A 463 -42.83 32.07 -19.17
#